data_AF-A0A920HKG2-F1
#
_entry.id   AF-A0A920HKG2-F1
#
_cell.length_a   1.000
_cell.length_b   1.000
_cell.length_c   1.000
_cell.angle_alpha   90.00
_cell.angle_beta   90.00
_cell.angle_gamma   90.00
#
_symmetry.space_group_name_H-M   'P 1'
#
loop_
_entity.id
_entity.type
_entity.pdbx_description
1 polymer ?
#
loop_
_entity_poly.entity_id
_entity_poly.type
_entity_poly.pdbx_seq_one_letter_code
_entity_poly.pdbx_strand_id
1 'polypeptide(L)'
;MIQKNILFNPEESIDLTGNTGPFIQYAYVRIKSILKKVNKVSDINIEYNLNEKEKEVIKIIHEFPTVIKSSYKELSPALIANYSI
;
A
#
# COMPACT_ATOMS: atom_id res chain seq x y z
N MET A 1 17.49 17.90 7.43
CA MET A 1 17.19 16.77 6.53
C MET A 1 18.50 16.06 6.24
N ILE A 2 18.66 14.81 6.69
CA ILE A 2 19.82 14.00 6.33
C ILE A 2 19.50 13.39 4.98
N GLN A 3 20.10 13.91 3.92
CA GLN A 3 20.02 13.33 2.58
C GLN A 3 20.92 12.09 2.59
N LYS A 4 20.32 10.89 2.70
CA LYS A 4 21.08 9.66 2.42
C LYS A 4 21.55 9.75 0.96
N ASN A 5 22.84 9.57 0.73
CA ASN A 5 23.35 9.42 -0.63
C ASN A 5 22.68 8.19 -1.26
N ILE A 6 21.94 8.41 -2.34
CA ILE A 6 21.31 7.35 -3.12
C ILE A 6 22.26 7.04 -4.28
N LEU A 7 22.83 5.84 -4.29
CA LEU A 7 23.47 5.31 -5.49
C LEU A 7 22.34 4.82 -6.40
N PHE A 8 22.19 5.44 -7.56
CA PHE A 8 21.17 5.03 -8.51
C PHE A 8 21.56 3.69 -9.17
N ASN A 9 20.71 2.68 -9.00
CA ASN A 9 20.81 1.39 -9.70
C ASN A 9 19.56 1.21 -10.59
N PRO A 10 19.71 1.30 -11.93
CA PRO A 10 18.58 1.13 -12.85
C PRO A 10 17.86 -0.21 -12.71
N GLU A 11 18.58 -1.31 -12.48
CA GLU A 11 18.00 -2.65 -12.40
C GLU A 11 17.09 -2.80 -11.18
N GLU A 12 17.55 -2.31 -10.01
CA GLU A 12 16.73 -2.28 -8.78
C GLU A 12 15.49 -1.40 -8.93
N SER A 13 15.56 -0.34 -9.73
CA SER A 13 14.42 0.59 -9.91
C SER A 13 13.24 -0.01 -10.66
N ILE A 14 13.46 -1.10 -11.42
CA ILE A 14 12.44 -1.76 -12.26
C ILE A 14 12.06 -3.16 -11.76
N ASP A 15 12.62 -3.62 -10.64
CA ASP A 15 12.35 -4.95 -10.10
C ASP A 15 10.87 -5.09 -9.69
N LEU A 16 10.28 -6.26 -9.93
CA LEU A 16 8.94 -6.63 -9.49
C LEU A 16 8.92 -7.26 -8.09
N THR A 17 10.06 -7.27 -7.42
CA THR A 17 10.24 -7.73 -6.04
C THR A 17 10.86 -6.62 -5.21
N GLY A 18 10.53 -6.57 -3.92
CA GLY A 18 11.04 -5.54 -2.99
C GLY A 18 10.26 -4.21 -3.02
N ASN A 19 10.92 -3.15 -2.54
CA ASN A 19 10.32 -1.85 -2.24
C ASN A 19 10.31 -0.92 -3.45
N THR A 20 9.70 -1.36 -4.56
CA THR A 20 9.77 -0.67 -5.86
C THR A 20 8.40 -0.18 -6.33
N GLY A 21 8.41 0.82 -7.21
CA GLY A 21 7.19 1.29 -7.89
C GLY A 21 6.46 0.18 -8.66
N PRO A 22 7.16 -0.62 -9.50
CA PRO A 22 6.55 -1.73 -10.23
C PRO A 22 5.91 -2.81 -9.34
N PHE A 23 6.49 -3.14 -8.18
CA PHE A 23 5.89 -4.10 -7.25
C PHE A 23 4.52 -3.61 -6.73
N ILE A 24 4.45 -2.34 -6.31
CA ILE A 24 3.20 -1.71 -5.83
C ILE A 24 2.16 -1.67 -6.95
N GLN A 25 2.58 -1.30 -8.17
CA GLN A 25 1.70 -1.27 -9.34
C GLN A 25 1.16 -2.66 -9.69
N TYR A 26 2.00 -3.69 -9.62
CA TYR A 26 1.59 -5.07 -9.85
C TYR A 26 0.54 -5.52 -8.82
N ALA A 27 0.76 -5.23 -7.53
CA ALA A 27 -0.20 -5.51 -6.47
C ALA A 27 -1.56 -4.83 -6.75
N TYR A 28 -1.55 -3.56 -7.15
CA TYR A 28 -2.77 -2.82 -7.52
C TYR A 28 -3.53 -3.47 -8.69
N VAL A 29 -2.83 -3.81 -9.78
CA VAL A 29 -3.46 -4.47 -10.94
C VAL A 29 -4.03 -5.83 -10.57
N ARG A 30 -3.34 -6.59 -9.72
CA ARG A 30 -3.83 -7.88 -9.20
C ARG A 30 -5.11 -7.71 -8.40
N ILE A 31 -5.17 -6.74 -7.48
CA ILE A 31 -6.37 -6.43 -6.69
C ILE A 31 -7.53 -6.03 -7.63
N LYS A 32 -7.29 -5.14 -8.59
CA LYS A 32 -8.30 -4.75 -9.59
C LYS A 32 -8.80 -5.93 -10.42
N SER A 33 -7.92 -6.85 -10.78
CA SER A 33 -8.27 -8.06 -11.52
C SER A 33 -9.15 -9.02 -10.71
N ILE A 34 -8.91 -9.12 -9.40
CA ILE A 34 -9.79 -9.88 -8.48
C ILE A 34 -11.16 -9.20 -8.40
N LEU A 35 -11.21 -7.89 -8.16
CA LEU A 35 -12.46 -7.15 -8.05
C LEU A 35 -13.31 -7.22 -9.33
N LYS A 36 -12.68 -7.22 -10.52
CA LYS A 36 -13.40 -7.40 -11.80
C LYS A 36 -14.10 -8.75 -11.94
N LYS A 37 -13.59 -9.80 -11.27
CA LYS A 37 -14.19 -11.14 -11.28
C LYS A 37 -15.37 -11.27 -10.31
N VAL A 38 -15.50 -10.33 -9.38
CA VAL A 38 -16.59 -10.32 -8.40
C VAL A 38 -17.78 -9.58 -9.01
N ASN A 39 -18.80 -10.34 -9.42
CA ASN A 39 -20.00 -9.79 -10.07
C ASN A 39 -20.83 -8.88 -9.15
N LYS A 40 -20.77 -9.11 -7.83
CA LYS A 40 -21.45 -8.29 -6.82
C LYS A 40 -20.70 -8.41 -5.49
N VAL A 41 -20.35 -7.28 -4.89
CA VAL A 41 -19.87 -7.28 -3.50
C VAL A 41 -21.11 -7.48 -2.63
N SER A 42 -21.17 -8.60 -1.92
CA SER A 42 -22.23 -8.87 -0.95
C SER A 42 -22.23 -7.79 0.13
N ASP A 43 -23.41 -7.46 0.67
CA ASP A 43 -23.46 -6.67 1.90
C ASP A 43 -22.66 -7.37 2.99
N ILE A 44 -21.90 -6.58 3.77
CA ILE A 44 -21.08 -7.09 4.86
C ILE A 44 -22.02 -7.69 5.91
N ASN A 45 -21.94 -9.00 6.11
CA ASN A 45 -22.61 -9.64 7.24
C ASN A 45 -21.89 -9.20 8.52
N ILE A 46 -22.62 -8.54 9.42
CA ILE A 46 -22.10 -8.04 10.70
C ILE A 46 -21.61 -9.20 11.59
N GLU A 47 -22.08 -10.42 11.35
CA GLU A 47 -21.64 -11.64 12.03
C GLU A 47 -20.36 -12.27 11.43
N TYR A 48 -19.75 -11.65 10.42
CA TYR A 48 -18.51 -12.16 9.83
C TYR A 48 -17.34 -12.03 10.80
N ASN A 49 -16.85 -13.18 11.28
CA ASN A 49 -15.66 -13.25 12.13
C ASN A 49 -14.39 -13.04 11.30
N LEU A 50 -13.88 -11.81 11.33
CA LEU A 50 -12.61 -11.46 10.70
C LEU A 50 -11.46 -12.26 11.30
N ASN A 51 -10.60 -12.79 10.45
CA ASN A 51 -9.32 -13.37 10.88
C ASN A 51 -8.30 -12.26 11.17
N GLU A 52 -7.18 -12.63 11.80
CA GLU A 52 -6.16 -11.66 12.23
C GLU A 52 -5.55 -10.88 11.06
N LYS A 53 -5.35 -11.51 9.90
CA LYS A 53 -4.80 -10.82 8.71
C LYS A 53 -5.79 -9.81 8.14
N GLU A 54 -7.08 -10.13 8.14
CA GLU A 54 -8.12 -9.20 7.69
C GLU A 54 -8.21 -7.98 8.60
N LYS A 55 -8.16 -8.20 9.92
CA LYS A 55 -8.11 -7.11 10.91
C LYS A 55 -6.89 -6.21 10.70
N GLU A 56 -5.73 -6.81 10.45
CA GLU A 56 -4.49 -6.08 10.18
C GLU A 56 -4.60 -5.21 8.93
N VAL A 57 -5.12 -5.75 7.83
CA VAL A 57 -5.35 -4.98 6.59
C VAL A 57 -6.32 -3.83 6.82
N ILE A 58 -7.42 -4.06 7.55
CA ILE A 58 -8.40 -3.01 7.88
C ILE A 58 -7.74 -1.89 8.69
N LYS A 59 -6.92 -2.25 9.68
CA LYS A 59 -6.18 -1.29 10.50
C LYS A 59 -5.24 -0.44 9.65
N ILE A 60 -4.46 -1.06 8.76
CA ILE A 60 -3.55 -0.36 7.84
C ILE A 60 -4.33 0.64 6.98
N ILE A 61 -5.45 0.23 6.38
CA ILE A 61 -6.30 1.12 5.57
C ILE A 61 -6.83 2.30 6.40
N HIS A 62 -7.23 2.05 7.65
CA HIS A 62 -7.73 3.08 8.56
C HIS A 62 -6.65 4.13 8.93
N GLU A 63 -5.37 3.74 8.92
CA GLU A 63 -4.25 4.62 9.25
C GLU A 63 -3.86 5.57 8.11
N PHE A 64 -4.27 5.31 6.87
CA PHE A 64 -3.87 6.07 5.69
C PHE A 64 -4.09 7.59 5.79
N PRO A 65 -5.25 8.11 6.27
CA PRO A 65 -5.45 9.56 6.42
C PRO A 65 -4.44 10.21 7.37
N THR A 66 -4.02 9.48 8.41
CA THR A 66 -2.99 9.93 9.35
C THR A 66 -1.64 10.02 8.66
N VAL A 67 -1.27 9.02 7.84
CA VAL A 67 -0.04 9.03 7.04
C VAL A 67 0.00 10.23 6.10
N ILE A 68 -1.10 10.53 5.40
CA ILE A 68 -1.20 11.72 4.53
C ILE A 68 -0.94 12.99 5.33
N LYS A 69 -1.58 13.13 6.50
CA LYS A 69 -1.43 14.32 7.35
C LYS A 69 0.00 14.48 7.86
N SER A 70 0.65 13.39 8.27
CA SER A 70 2.05 13.39 8.71
C SER A 70 2.99 13.74 7.55
N SER A 71 2.79 13.15 6.37
CA SER A 71 3.55 13.45 5.16
C SER A 71 3.52 14.93 4.80
N TYR A 72 2.34 15.55 4.88
CA TYR A 72 2.17 16.99 4.68
C TYR A 72 2.91 17.81 5.75
N LYS A 73 2.69 17.52 7.04
CA LYS A 73 3.29 18.27 8.15
C LYS A 73 4.82 18.21 8.15
N GLU A 74 5.37 17.06 7.80
CA GLU A 74 6.81 16.80 7.81
C GLU A 74 7.48 17.11 6.46
N LEU A 75 6.71 17.53 5.44
CA LEU A 75 7.17 17.73 4.07
C LEU A 75 7.95 16.51 3.53
N SER A 76 7.47 15.31 3.88
CA SER A 76 8.17 14.04 3.65
C SER A 76 7.30 13.10 2.82
N PRO A 77 7.46 13.06 1.48
CA PRO A 77 6.73 12.12 0.61
C PRO A 77 7.12 10.66 0.87
N ALA A 78 8.28 10.41 1.49
CA ALA A 78 8.74 9.07 1.85
C ALA A 78 7.78 8.34 2.80
N LEU A 79 7.01 9.08 3.61
CA LEU A 79 5.98 8.49 4.48
C LEU A 79 4.88 7.79 3.68
N ILE A 80 4.45 8.38 2.56
CA ILE A 80 3.44 7.79 1.67
C ILE A 80 4.03 6.59 0.92
N ALA A 81 5.28 6.72 0.45
CA ALA A 81 5.97 5.63 -0.22
C ALA A 81 6.13 4.41 0.70
N ASN A 82 6.57 4.60 1.93
CA ASN A 82 6.76 3.53 2.92
C ASN A 82 5.44 2.87 3.34
N TYR A 83 4.34 3.62 3.39
CA TYR A 83 3.01 3.05 3.66
C TYR A 83 2.52 2.14 2.53
N SER A 84 2.94 2.40 1.29
CA SER A 84 2.43 1.72 0.09
C SER A 84 3.17 0.42 -0.24
N ILE A 85 4.29 0.16 0.44
CA ILE A 85 5.15 -1.02 0.32
C ILE A 85 4.61 -2.14 1.21
#